data_AF-A0A124ILT7-F1
#
_entry.id   AF-A0A124ILT7-F1
#
_cell.length_a   1.000
_cell.length_b   1.000
_cell.length_c   1.000
_cell.angle_alpha   90.00
_cell.angle_beta   90.00
_cell.angle_gamma   90.00
#
_symmetry.space_group_name_H-M   'P 1'
#
loop_
_entity.id
_entity.type
_entity.pdbx_description
1 polymer ?
#
loop_
_entity_poly.entity_id
_entity_poly.type
_entity_poly.pdbx_seq_one_letter_code
_entity_poly.pdbx_strand_id
1 'polypeptide(L)' 'MKDVGLRIRVQKELREQFLEACRAQDKPAAQVLREFMRTYVQGSAAPTNRDVTKKERPHK' A
#
# COMPACT_ATOMS: atom_id res chain seq x y z
N MET A 1 2.03 0.64 15.49
CA MET A 1 2.08 0.32 14.04
C MET A 1 2.58 1.56 13.32
N LYS A 2 3.66 1.46 12.54
CA LYS A 2 4.13 2.57 11.70
C LYS A 2 3.65 2.31 10.29
N ASP A 3 2.63 3.02 9.86
CA ASP A 3 2.36 3.14 8.43
C ASP A 3 3.56 3.82 7.78
N VAL A 4 4.16 3.19 6.78
CA VAL A 4 5.21 3.78 5.95
C VAL A 4 4.58 4.36 4.70
N GLY A 5 4.91 5.61 4.37
CA GLY A 5 4.45 6.26 3.15
C GLY A 5 5.25 5.78 1.94
N LEU A 6 4.57 5.24 0.93
CA LEU A 6 5.16 4.92 -0.38
C LEU A 6 4.83 6.06 -1.36
N ARG A 7 5.84 6.74 -1.90
CA ARG A 7 5.64 7.78 -2.92
C ARG A 7 5.79 7.18 -4.31
N ILE A 8 4.68 7.02 -5.01
CA ILE A 8 4.65 6.52 -6.40
C ILE A 8 4.38 7.71 -7.34
N ARG A 9 5.10 7.79 -8.45
CA ARG A 9 4.76 8.69 -9.55
C ARG A 9 3.99 7.91 -10.61
N VAL A 10 2.82 8.41 -10.96
CA VAL A 10 1.94 7.84 -11.98
C VAL A 10 1.50 8.96 -12.92
N GLN A 11 1.05 8.58 -14.12
CA GLN A 11 0.44 9.52 -15.05
C GLN A 11 -0.86 10.09 -14.47
N LYS A 12 -1.17 11.34 -14.82
CA LYS A 12 -2.36 12.05 -14.31
C LYS A 12 -3.64 11.29 -14.67
N GLU A 13 -3.76 10.85 -15.92
CA GLU A 13 -4.93 10.15 -16.44
C GLU A 13 -5.17 8.83 -15.69
N LEU A 14 -4.10 8.08 -15.41
CA LEU A 14 -4.19 6.82 -14.65
C LEU A 14 -4.65 7.05 -13.21
N ARG A 15 -4.19 8.13 -12.57
CA ARG A 15 -4.69 8.54 -11.24
C ARG A 15 -6.18 8.88 -11.28
N GLU A 16 -6.62 9.63 -12.30
CA GLU A 16 -8.02 10.04 -12.43
C GLU A 16 -8.93 8.83 -12.65
N GLN A 17 -8.58 7.93 -13.57
CA GLN A 17 -9.32 6.69 -13.81
C GLN A 17 -9.36 5.80 -12.54
N PHE A 18 -8.24 5.68 -11.82
CA PHE A 18 -8.21 4.91 -10.58
C PHE A 18 -9.12 5.52 -9.50
N LEU A 19 -9.08 6.84 -9.33
CA LEU A 19 -9.96 7.53 -8.38
C LEU A 19 -11.43 7.39 -8.74
N GLU A 20 -11.77 7.47 -10.02
CA GLU A 20 -13.14 7.28 -10.51
C GLU A 20 -13.64 5.85 -10.24
N ALA A 21 -12.83 4.84 -10.54
CA ALA A 21 -13.15 3.45 -10.24
C ALA A 21 -13.31 3.19 -8.72
N CYS A 22 -12.48 3.83 -7.88
CA CYS A 22 -12.60 3.74 -6.43
C CYS A 22 -13.90 4.39 -5.93
N ARG A 23 -14.27 5.56 -6.48
CA ARG A 23 -15.54 6.24 -6.16
C ARG A 23 -16.75 5.41 -6.57
N ALA A 24 -16.72 4.78 -7.75
CA ALA A 24 -17.79 3.90 -8.21
C ALA A 24 -18.02 2.69 -7.29
N GLN A 25 -16.97 2.25 -6.58
CA GLN A 25 -17.03 1.15 -5.63
C GLN A 25 -17.25 1.61 -4.17
N ASP A 26 -17.42 2.90 -3.93
CA ASP A 26 -17.54 3.52 -2.60
C ASP A 26 -16.38 3.14 -1.65
N LYS A 27 -15.18 2.93 -2.21
CA LYS A 27 -13.99 2.52 -1.47
C LYS A 27 -12.90 3.59 -1.55
N PRO A 28 -12.20 3.89 -0.44
CA PRO A 28 -11.06 4.78 -0.49
C PRO A 28 -9.91 4.16 -1.30
N ALA A 29 -9.29 4.96 -2.16
CA ALA A 29 -8.18 4.56 -3.03
C ALA A 29 -7.03 3.84 -2.30
N ALA A 30 -6.74 4.28 -1.06
CA ALA A 30 -5.73 3.65 -0.22
C ALA A 30 -6.10 2.21 0.20
N GLN A 31 -7.39 1.93 0.43
CA GLN A 31 -7.85 0.59 0.77
C GLN A 31 -7.73 -0.35 -0.42
N VAL A 32 -8.20 0.08 -1.60
CA VAL A 32 -8.07 -0.68 -2.86
C VAL A 32 -6.61 -0.99 -3.15
N LEU A 33 -5.71 0.00 -3.00
CA LEU A 33 -4.29 -0.19 -3.23
C LEU A 33 -3.66 -1.19 -2.24
N ARG A 34 -4.00 -1.12 -0.94
CA ARG A 34 -3.51 -2.06 0.07
C ARG A 34 -3.98 -3.48 -0.21
N GLU A 35 -5.24 -3.65 -0.59
CA GLU A 35 -5.82 -4.95 -0.92
C GLU A 35 -5.16 -5.54 -2.18
N PHE A 36 -4.99 -4.72 -3.22
CA PHE A 36 -4.27 -5.10 -4.43
C PHE A 36 -2.82 -5.51 -4.15
N MET A 37 -2.10 -4.74 -3.32
CA MET A 37 -0.73 -5.08 -2.92
C MET A 37 -0.65 -6.42 -2.16
N ARG A 38 -1.62 -6.72 -1.28
CA ARG A 38 -1.67 -8.00 -0.57
C ARG A 38 -1.88 -9.15 -1.54
N THR A 39 -2.85 -9.05 -2.44
CA THR A 39 -3.12 -10.08 -3.45
C THR A 39 -1.94 -10.28 -4.39
N TYR A 40 -1.29 -9.18 -4.81
CA TYR A 40 -0.12 -9.22 -5.67
C TYR A 40 1.07 -9.95 -5.01
N VAL A 41 1.30 -9.71 -3.72
CA VAL A 41 2.36 -10.39 -2.94
C VAL A 41 1.99 -11.86 -2.64
N GLN A 42 0.71 -12.21 -2.51
CA GLN A 42 0.31 -13.61 -2.31
C GLN A 42 0.52 -14.46 -3.58
N GLY A 43 0.26 -13.89 -4.76
CA GLY A 43 0.48 -14.59 -6.04
C GLY A 43 1.95 -14.64 -6.46
N SER A 44 2.75 -13.67 -6.02
CA SER A 44 4.19 -13.67 -6.22
C SER A 44 4.82 -14.48 -5.08
N ALA A 45 5.34 -15.68 -5.33
CA ALA A 45 6.09 -16.47 -4.33
C ALA A 45 7.43 -15.81 -3.92
N ALA A 46 7.45 -14.50 -3.70
CA ALA A 46 8.58 -13.75 -3.21
C ALA A 46 8.60 -13.87 -1.68
N PRO A 47 9.59 -14.57 -1.09
CA PRO A 47 9.78 -14.55 0.33
C PRO A 47 10.40 -13.20 0.69
N THR A 48 9.58 -12.17 0.95
CA THR A 48 10.12 -10.96 1.58
C THR A 48 10.31 -11.25 3.06
N ASN A 49 11.48 -11.83 3.33
CA ASN A 49 12.07 -12.05 4.65
C ASN A 49 12.00 -10.77 5.51
N ARG A 50 11.31 -10.91 6.64
CA ARG A 50 11.56 -10.38 8.00
C ARG A 50 11.89 -8.89 8.21
N ASP A 51 11.25 -8.41 9.29
CA ASP A 51 11.76 -7.41 10.23
C ASP A 51 11.67 -5.93 9.85
N VAL A 52 10.55 -5.30 10.21
CA VAL A 52 10.53 -3.87 10.54
C VAL A 52 9.57 -3.64 11.70
N THR A 53 9.84 -4.18 12.89
CA THR A 53 9.34 -3.62 14.17
C THR A 53 9.97 -4.27 15.39
N LYS A 54 11.30 -4.24 15.52
CA LYS A 54 11.91 -4.25 16.86
C LYS A 54 13.13 -3.34 16.94
N LYS A 55 12.88 -2.06 17.27
CA LYS A 55 13.74 -1.28 18.18
C LYS A 55 12.86 -0.26 18.89
N GLU A 56 12.35 -0.68 20.05
CA GLU A 56 12.06 0.21 21.17
C GLU A 56 13.26 1.15 21.34
N ARG A 57 13.01 2.46 21.32
CA ARG A 57 13.98 3.42 21.82
C ARG A 57 13.76 3.53 23.32
N PRO A 58 14.70 3.12 24.19
CA PRO A 58 14.80 3.78 25.48
C PRO A 58 15.40 5.16 25.19
N HIS A 59 14.72 6.23 25.56
CA HIS A 59 15.40 7.48 25.83
C HIS A 59 15.39 7.64 27.34
N LYS A 60 16.61 7.52 27.87
CA LYS A 60 17.02 7.85 29.22
C LYS A 60 16.82 9.35 29.46
#